data_AF-A0A2V9VVS2-F1
#
_entry.id   AF-A0A2V9VVS2-F1
#
_cell.length_a   1.000
_cell.length_b   1.000
_cell.length_c   1.000
_cell.angle_alpha   90.00
_cell.angle_beta   90.00
_cell.angle_gamma   90.00
#
_symmetry.space_group_name_H-M   'P 1'
#
loop_
_entity.id
_entity.type
_entity.pdbx_description
1 polymer ?
#
loop_
_entity_poly.entity_id
_entity_poly.type
_entity_poly.pdbx_seq_one_letter_code
_entity_poly.pdbx_strand_id
1 'polypeptide(L)'
;HHFRFIQLPFNLAMPEAYVFANQHLGKKNVSVLNAAEQLGMGVMGSATLYQGRLTGGLPPFIGQTLGMKNDSENAIQFARSAPGMTTSLIGMGHTEHVLANRKPALLPPARLEDWQKLFSAREA
;
A
#
# COMPACT_ATOMS: atom_id res chain seq x y z
N HIS A 1 3.42 -23.11 17.06
CA HIS A 1 3.14 -21.73 16.59
C HIS A 1 3.62 -21.60 15.15
N HIS A 2 2.78 -21.08 14.25
CA HIS A 2 3.14 -20.86 12.84
C HIS A 2 3.37 -19.37 12.65
N PHE A 3 4.53 -18.95 12.15
CA PHE A 3 4.80 -17.54 11.86
C PHE A 3 3.97 -17.13 10.63
N ARG A 4 2.75 -16.61 10.87
CA ARG A 4 1.74 -16.40 9.81
C ARG A 4 1.55 -14.97 9.36
N PHE A 5 2.03 -13.99 10.13
CA PHE A 5 1.80 -12.58 9.85
C PHE A 5 3.03 -11.73 10.15
N ILE A 6 3.23 -10.70 9.32
CA ILE A 6 4.14 -9.59 9.58
C ILE A 6 3.39 -8.27 9.46
N GLN A 7 3.87 -7.25 10.18
CA GLN A 7 3.41 -5.87 10.03
C GLN A 7 4.61 -4.98 9.73
N LEU A 8 4.49 -4.14 8.72
CA LEU A 8 5.57 -3.25 8.25
C LEU A 8 5.00 -1.93 7.71
N PRO A 9 5.77 -0.83 7.66
CA PRO A 9 5.30 0.41 7.04
C PRO A 9 5.18 0.24 5.52
N PHE A 10 4.07 0.70 4.94
CA PHE A 10 3.89 0.73 3.49
C PHE A 10 2.92 1.83 3.07
N ASN A 11 3.38 2.77 2.25
CA ASN A 11 2.58 3.88 1.71
C ASN A 11 3.29 4.53 0.50
N LEU A 12 2.69 5.58 -0.09
CA LEU A 12 3.24 6.28 -1.26
C LEU A 12 4.64 6.87 -1.06
N ALA A 13 5.01 7.20 0.18
CA ALA A 13 6.33 7.73 0.53
C ALA A 13 7.34 6.64 0.94
N MET A 14 6.87 5.42 1.27
CA MET A 14 7.67 4.27 1.70
C MET A 14 7.23 2.99 0.97
N PRO A 15 7.56 2.84 -0.33
CA PRO A 15 7.15 1.68 -1.13
C PRO A 15 8.09 0.48 -1.04
N GLU A 16 9.15 0.54 -0.22
CA GLU A 16 10.30 -0.39 -0.24
C GLU A 16 9.88 -1.85 -0.07
N ALA A 17 8.81 -2.10 0.68
CA ALA A 17 8.31 -3.46 0.89
C ALA A 17 7.92 -4.17 -0.42
N TYR A 18 7.52 -3.39 -1.44
CA TYR A 18 7.23 -3.88 -2.78
C TYR A 18 8.46 -3.83 -3.70
N VAL A 19 9.22 -2.72 -3.69
CA VAL A 19 10.27 -2.47 -4.70
C VAL A 19 11.64 -3.04 -4.39
N PHE A 20 12.01 -3.21 -3.12
CA PHE A 20 13.37 -3.64 -2.74
C PHE A 20 13.47 -5.15 -2.66
N ALA A 21 14.21 -5.74 -3.60
CA ALA A 21 14.52 -7.16 -3.63
C ALA A 21 15.68 -7.50 -2.67
N ASN A 22 15.39 -7.51 -1.36
CA ASN A 22 16.39 -7.73 -0.31
C ASN A 22 16.10 -8.96 0.59
N GLN A 23 15.05 -9.73 0.31
CA GLN A 23 14.78 -10.99 1.01
C GLN A 23 15.38 -12.15 0.22
N HIS A 24 16.25 -12.91 0.85
CA HIS A 24 16.86 -14.08 0.23
C HIS A 24 15.90 -15.28 0.29
N LEU A 25 15.34 -15.67 -0.85
CA LEU A 25 14.43 -16.80 -0.96
C LEU A 25 14.90 -17.76 -2.07
N GLY A 26 15.45 -18.91 -1.65
CA GLY A 26 16.07 -19.86 -2.56
C GLY A 26 17.31 -19.28 -3.24
N LYS A 27 17.29 -19.14 -4.58
CA LYS A 27 18.42 -18.61 -5.38
C LYS A 27 18.24 -17.15 -5.79
N LYS A 28 17.16 -16.49 -5.37
CA LYS A 28 16.83 -15.13 -5.80
C LYS A 28 16.63 -14.24 -4.58
N ASN A 29 16.94 -12.96 -4.75
CA ASN A 29 16.44 -11.95 -3.84
C ASN A 29 15.10 -11.44 -4.37
N VAL A 30 14.10 -11.35 -3.48
CA VAL A 30 12.75 -10.87 -3.78
C VAL A 30 12.35 -9.81 -2.76
N SER A 31 11.28 -9.07 -3.03
CA SER A 31 10.74 -8.13 -2.05
C SER A 31 10.06 -8.83 -0.89
N VAL A 32 9.89 -8.15 0.25
CA VAL A 32 9.26 -8.77 1.42
C VAL A 32 7.81 -9.13 1.19
N LEU A 33 7.07 -8.36 0.37
CA LEU A 33 5.71 -8.73 -0.02
C LEU A 33 5.68 -10.01 -0.84
N ASN A 34 6.60 -10.18 -1.79
CA ASN A 34 6.70 -11.39 -2.59
C ASN A 34 7.19 -12.61 -1.78
N ALA A 35 8.15 -12.41 -0.86
CA ALA A 35 8.60 -13.45 0.06
C ALA A 35 7.45 -13.93 0.95
N ALA A 36 6.69 -13.01 1.55
CA ALA A 36 5.56 -13.34 2.41
C ALA A 36 4.48 -14.15 1.65
N GLU A 37 4.14 -13.73 0.43
CA GLU A 37 3.21 -14.44 -0.43
C GLU A 37 3.66 -15.88 -0.71
N GLN A 38 4.92 -16.09 -1.14
CA GLN A 38 5.46 -17.42 -1.41
C GLN A 38 5.53 -18.32 -0.17
N LEU A 39 5.70 -17.71 1.02
CA LEU A 39 5.74 -18.41 2.30
C LEU A 39 4.35 -18.62 2.93
N GLY A 40 3.27 -18.16 2.30
CA GLY A 40 1.90 -18.27 2.83
C GLY A 40 1.66 -17.42 4.08
N MET A 41 2.37 -16.30 4.19
CA MET A 41 2.24 -15.32 5.27
C MET A 41 1.36 -14.14 4.85
N GLY A 42 0.53 -13.66 5.77
CA GLY A 42 -0.21 -12.41 5.59
C GLY A 42 0.65 -11.20 5.93
N VAL A 43 0.43 -10.09 5.23
CA VAL A 43 1.11 -8.81 5.47
C VAL A 43 0.11 -7.73 5.85
N MET A 44 0.36 -7.07 6.97
CA MET A 44 -0.38 -5.88 7.38
C MET A 44 0.48 -4.63 7.15
N GLY A 45 0.05 -3.75 6.26
CA GLY A 45 0.66 -2.46 6.02
C GLY A 45 0.31 -1.51 7.15
N SER A 46 1.30 -0.81 7.69
CA SER A 46 1.11 0.27 8.68
C SER A 46 1.52 1.61 8.09
N ALA A 47 1.24 2.70 8.81
CA ALA A 47 1.55 4.06 8.39
C ALA A 47 0.93 4.45 7.03
N THR A 48 -0.24 3.92 6.65
CA THR A 48 -0.89 4.12 5.34
C THR A 48 -1.00 5.59 4.92
N LEU A 49 -1.33 6.49 5.85
CA LEU A 49 -1.47 7.94 5.58
C LEU A 49 -0.23 8.77 5.97
N TYR A 50 0.85 8.11 6.38
CA TYR A 50 2.10 8.72 6.85
C TYR A 50 1.89 9.86 7.87
N GLN A 51 1.21 9.54 8.97
CA GLN A 51 0.84 10.51 10.02
C GLN A 51 0.01 11.71 9.49
N GLY A 52 -0.78 11.49 8.44
CA GLY A 52 -1.59 12.52 7.79
C GLY A 52 -0.89 13.25 6.66
N ARG A 53 0.40 13.01 6.40
CA ARG A 53 1.14 13.72 5.34
C ARG A 53 0.69 13.38 3.93
N LEU A 54 -0.01 12.25 3.74
CA LEU A 54 -0.54 11.82 2.45
C LEU A 54 -2.03 12.16 2.26
N THR A 55 -2.62 12.97 3.14
CA THR A 55 -4.04 13.34 3.04
C THR A 55 -4.31 14.53 2.11
N GLY A 56 -3.25 15.18 1.62
CA GLY A 56 -3.32 16.33 0.72
C GLY A 56 -1.99 16.61 0.04
N GLY A 57 -2.03 17.24 -1.13
CA GLY A 57 -0.83 17.61 -1.89
C GLY A 57 -0.18 16.45 -2.63
N LEU A 58 -0.92 15.39 -2.93
CA LEU A 58 -0.38 14.31 -3.77
C LEU A 58 -0.14 14.83 -5.20
N PRO A 59 0.91 14.35 -5.88
CA PRO A 59 1.12 14.67 -7.28
C PRO A 59 -0.12 14.30 -8.12
N PRO A 60 -0.56 15.15 -9.07
CA PRO A 60 -1.79 14.93 -9.83
C PRO A 60 -1.90 13.56 -10.52
N PHE A 61 -0.77 13.01 -10.97
CA PHE A 61 -0.75 11.70 -11.63
C PHE A 61 -1.23 10.55 -10.71
N ILE A 62 -1.09 10.67 -9.39
CA ILE A 62 -1.59 9.68 -8.44
C ILE A 62 -3.11 9.61 -8.52
N GLY A 63 -3.78 10.76 -8.43
CA GLY A 63 -5.24 10.85 -8.53
C GLY A 63 -5.76 10.45 -9.91
N GLN A 64 -5.04 10.78 -10.98
CA GLN A 64 -5.39 10.34 -12.34
C GLN A 64 -5.28 8.82 -12.52
N THR A 65 -4.30 8.19 -11.86
CA THR A 65 -4.05 6.75 -11.98
C THR A 65 -4.98 5.92 -11.09
N LEU A 66 -5.22 6.37 -9.85
CA LEU A 66 -6.02 5.64 -8.87
C LEU A 66 -7.50 6.04 -8.86
N GLY A 67 -7.83 7.22 -9.38
CA GLY A 67 -9.20 7.66 -9.63
C GLY A 67 -10.05 7.91 -8.38
N MET A 68 -9.44 8.01 -7.19
CA MET A 68 -10.20 8.20 -5.96
C MET A 68 -10.61 9.66 -5.77
N LYS A 69 -11.62 9.89 -4.92
CA LYS A 69 -12.24 11.21 -4.73
C LYS A 69 -11.29 12.27 -4.19
N ASN A 70 -10.33 11.87 -3.35
CA ASN A 70 -9.39 12.78 -2.69
C ASN A 70 -8.08 12.06 -2.37
N ASP A 71 -7.08 12.83 -1.95
CA ASP A 71 -5.73 12.35 -1.67
C ASP A 71 -5.66 11.28 -0.58
N SER A 72 -6.44 11.42 0.49
CA SER A 72 -6.51 10.40 1.55
C SER A 72 -7.02 9.06 0.99
N GLU A 73 -8.09 9.10 0.19
CA GLU A 73 -8.63 7.90 -0.46
C GLU A 73 -7.64 7.31 -1.47
N ASN A 74 -6.93 8.14 -2.25
CA ASN A 74 -5.87 7.68 -3.17
C ASN A 74 -4.71 7.02 -2.40
N ALA A 75 -4.24 7.60 -1.30
CA ALA A 75 -3.17 7.02 -0.48
C ALA A 75 -3.57 5.67 0.14
N ILE A 76 -4.82 5.56 0.63
CA ILE A 76 -5.36 4.30 1.14
C ILE A 76 -5.48 3.27 0.03
N GLN A 77 -6.02 3.67 -1.12
CA GLN A 77 -6.17 2.80 -2.28
C GLN A 77 -4.82 2.28 -2.76
N PHE A 78 -3.78 3.12 -2.79
CA PHE A 78 -2.43 2.70 -3.07
C PHE A 78 -1.96 1.61 -2.11
N ALA A 79 -2.02 1.86 -0.79
CA ALA A 79 -1.45 0.94 0.19
C ALA A 79 -2.15 -0.43 0.17
N ARG A 80 -3.49 -0.44 0.11
CA ARG A 80 -4.28 -1.70 0.12
C ARG A 80 -4.22 -2.50 -1.18
N SER A 81 -3.79 -1.88 -2.29
CA SER A 81 -3.75 -2.53 -3.61
C SER A 81 -2.39 -3.15 -3.93
N ALA A 82 -1.42 -3.05 -3.03
CA ALA A 82 -0.11 -3.66 -3.24
C ALA A 82 -0.22 -5.19 -3.32
N PRO A 83 0.39 -5.83 -4.32
CA PRO A 83 0.47 -7.29 -4.41
C PRO A 83 1.06 -7.91 -3.14
N GLY A 84 0.45 -8.99 -2.65
CA GLY A 84 0.87 -9.65 -1.40
C GLY A 84 0.42 -8.93 -0.12
N MET A 85 -0.22 -7.76 -0.20
CA MET A 85 -0.77 -7.08 0.97
C MET A 85 -2.10 -7.71 1.40
N THR A 86 -2.24 -8.05 2.68
CA THR A 86 -3.49 -8.58 3.24
C THR A 86 -4.42 -7.46 3.70
N THR A 87 -3.88 -6.43 4.35
CA THR A 87 -4.66 -5.28 4.82
C THR A 87 -3.76 -4.07 5.05
N SER A 88 -4.35 -2.88 5.05
CA SER A 88 -3.68 -1.61 5.36
C SER A 88 -4.33 -0.97 6.57
N LEU A 89 -3.52 -0.76 7.61
CA LEU A 89 -3.93 -0.22 8.90
C LEU A 89 -3.87 1.31 8.89
N ILE A 90 -4.97 1.93 9.30
CA ILE A 90 -5.13 3.37 9.33
C ILE A 90 -5.48 3.78 10.77
N GLY A 91 -4.60 4.54 11.41
CA GLY A 91 -4.84 5.12 12.73
C GLY A 91 -5.73 6.35 12.62
N MET A 92 -6.80 6.40 13.41
CA MET A 92 -7.79 7.49 13.39
C MET A 92 -8.24 7.80 14.81
N GLY A 93 -8.23 9.08 15.19
CA GLY A 93 -8.70 9.54 16.50
C GLY A 93 -10.14 10.04 16.52
N HIS A 94 -10.78 10.15 15.35
CA HIS A 94 -12.11 10.75 15.20
C HIS A 94 -13.00 9.88 14.31
N THR A 95 -14.28 9.76 14.64
CA THR A 95 -15.23 8.87 13.96
C THR A 95 -15.48 9.27 12.51
N GLU A 96 -15.51 10.57 12.22
CA GLU A 96 -15.65 11.12 10.86
C GLU A 96 -14.54 10.62 9.93
N HIS A 97 -13.30 10.49 10.42
CA HIS A 97 -12.20 9.93 9.65
C HIS A 97 -12.39 8.43 9.40
N VAL A 98 -12.95 7.67 10.35
CA VAL A 98 -13.29 6.26 10.13
C VAL A 98 -14.32 6.11 9.01
N LEU A 99 -15.36 6.95 9.02
CA LEU A 99 -16.39 6.95 7.99
C LEU A 99 -15.87 7.39 6.62
N ALA A 100 -14.91 8.31 6.57
CA ALA A 100 -14.28 8.75 5.32
C ALA A 100 -13.30 7.70 4.78
N ASN A 101 -12.36 7.23 5.62
CA ASN A 101 -11.26 6.36 5.22
C ASN A 101 -11.68 4.90 4.99
N ARG A 102 -12.90 4.50 5.38
CA ARG A 102 -13.45 3.19 4.99
C ARG A 102 -13.92 3.13 3.53
N LYS A 103 -14.18 4.26 2.88
CA LYS A 103 -14.77 4.30 1.53
C LYS A 103 -13.95 3.54 0.48
N PRO A 104 -12.60 3.66 0.43
CA PRO A 104 -11.79 2.84 -0.47
C PRO A 104 -11.97 1.33 -0.25
N ALA A 105 -12.35 0.90 0.96
CA ALA A 105 -12.60 -0.51 1.24
C ALA A 105 -13.89 -1.08 0.66
N LEU A 106 -14.80 -0.21 0.23
CA LEU A 106 -16.05 -0.58 -0.44
C LEU A 106 -15.88 -0.73 -1.95
N LEU A 107 -14.70 -0.39 -2.48
CA LEU A 107 -14.34 -0.53 -3.89
C LEU A 107 -13.33 -1.67 -4.07
N PRO A 108 -13.26 -2.27 -5.27
CA PRO A 108 -12.17 -3.18 -5.59
C PRO A 108 -10.80 -2.51 -5.39
N PRO A 109 -9.74 -3.27 -5.05
CA PRO A 109 -8.37 -2.78 -5.17
C PRO A 109 -8.09 -2.24 -6.58
N ALA A 110 -7.15 -1.31 -6.69
CA ALA A 110 -6.71 -0.80 -7.98
C ALA A 110 -6.22 -1.95 -8.85
N ARG A 111 -6.47 -1.88 -10.15
CA ARG A 111 -5.95 -2.87 -11.10
C ARG A 111 -4.43 -2.87 -11.02
N LEU A 112 -3.84 -4.06 -11.03
CA LEU A 112 -2.39 -4.22 -10.89
C LEU A 112 -1.60 -3.36 -11.90
N GLU A 113 -2.05 -3.35 -13.16
CA GLU A 113 -1.43 -2.57 -14.23
C GLU A 113 -1.44 -1.07 -13.94
N ASP A 114 -2.55 -0.52 -13.42
CA ASP A 114 -2.63 0.90 -13.08
C ASP A 114 -1.79 1.22 -11.85
N TRP A 115 -1.83 0.35 -10.84
CA TRP A 115 -1.05 0.51 -9.63
C TRP A 115 0.47 0.47 -9.91
N GLN A 116 0.91 -0.38 -10.84
CA GLN A 116 2.31 -0.47 -11.24
C GLN A 116 2.81 0.77 -12.00
N LYS A 117 1.95 1.52 -12.71
CA LYS A 117 2.33 2.78 -13.38
C LYS A 117 2.86 3.83 -12.41
N LEU A 118 2.48 3.74 -11.13
CA LEU A 118 2.94 4.64 -10.07
C LEU A 118 4.44 4.54 -9.79
N PHE A 119 5.09 3.46 -10.22
CA PHE A 119 6.53 3.24 -10.07
C PHE A 119 7.33 3.64 -11.32
N SER A 120 6.69 3.71 -12.49
CA SER A 120 7.32 4.06 -13.76
C SER A 120 7.58 5.56 -13.93
N ALA A 121 6.90 6.41 -13.15
CA ALA A 121 7.05 7.87 -13.21
C ALA A 121 8.33 8.41 -12.52
N ARG A 122 9.24 7.54 -12.06
CA ARG A 122 10.50 7.92 -11.40
C ARG A 122 11.67 8.20 -12.38
N GLU A 123 11.44 8.20 -13.69
CA GLU A 123 12.45 8.48 -14.73
C GLU A 123 12.24 9.81 -15.49
N ALA A 124 11.71 10.85 -14.83
CA ALA A 124 11.65 12.21 -15.40
C ALA A 124 12.27 13.25 -14.46
#